data_AF-A0A7X8LQ62-F1
#
_entry.id   AF-A0A7X8LQ62-F1
#
_cell.length_a   1.000
_cell.length_b   1.000
_cell.length_c   1.000
_cell.angle_alpha   90.00
_cell.angle_beta   90.00
_cell.angle_gamma   90.00
#
_symmetry.space_group_name_H-M   'P 1'
#
loop_
_entity.id
_entity.type
_entity.pdbx_description
1 polymer ?
#
loop_
_entity_poly.entity_id
_entity_poly.type
_entity_poly.pdbx_seq_one_letter_code
_entity_poly.pdbx_strand_id
1 'polypeptide(L)'
;MTLGDSLIVSLIGFSVVFIVLIVLSALIQFQSLVLGYVARSKFQGDRQETLTAQVPAPEEKALMTQRTDTVDTGWSAGELRLIGVDEKTAAMIMAIVSHESQIPLSELQFKMIKAID
;
A
#
# COMPACT_ATOMS: atom_id res chain seq x y z
N MET A 1 7.57 48.95 23.61
CA MET A 1 6.47 48.07 23.18
C MET A 1 5.50 47.97 24.33
N THR A 2 4.29 48.49 24.17
CA THR A 2 3.29 48.43 25.24
C THR A 2 2.72 47.00 25.30
N LEU A 3 2.20 46.58 26.46
CA LEU A 3 1.58 45.25 26.60
C LEU A 3 0.44 45.02 25.59
N GLY A 4 -0.25 46.09 25.17
CA GLY A 4 -1.27 46.05 24.12
C GLY A 4 -0.70 45.69 22.75
N ASP A 5 0.46 46.24 22.39
CA ASP A 5 1.13 45.92 21.12
C ASP A 5 1.53 44.44 21.07
N SER A 6 2.06 43.90 22.17
CA SER A 6 2.43 42.48 22.26
C SER A 6 1.23 41.55 22.15
N LEU A 7 0.08 41.93 22.70
CA LEU A 7 -1.16 41.16 22.60
C LEU A 7 -1.66 41.10 21.14
N ILE A 8 -1.62 42.23 20.43
CA ILE A 8 -2.01 42.31 19.02
C ILE A 8 -1.06 41.49 18.14
N VAL A 9 0.24 41.59 18.38
CA VAL A 9 1.25 40.80 17.64
C VAL A 9 1.05 39.30 17.85
N SER A 10 0.75 38.87 19.08
CA SER A 10 0.44 37.46 19.38
C SER A 10 -0.81 36.97 18.64
N LEU A 11 -1.88 37.77 18.61
CA LEU A 11 -3.11 37.47 17.88
C LEU A 11 -2.87 37.33 16.37
N ILE A 12 -2.08 38.23 15.78
CA ILE A 12 -1.71 38.16 14.36
C ILE A 12 -0.88 36.91 14.09
N GLY A 13 0.10 36.60 14.94
CA GLY A 13 0.90 35.38 14.83
C GLY A 13 0.05 34.11 14.86
N PHE A 14 -0.88 34.01 15.82
CA PHE A 14 -1.82 32.89 15.90
C PHE A 14 -2.73 32.81 14.67
N SER A 15 -3.26 33.95 14.22
CA SER A 15 -4.12 34.02 13.02
C SER A 15 -3.38 33.49 11.78
N VAL A 16 -2.12 33.88 11.58
CA VAL A 16 -1.30 33.41 10.45
C VAL A 16 -1.12 31.88 10.50
N VAL A 17 -0.82 31.30 11.66
CA VAL A 17 -0.69 29.84 11.81
C VAL A 17 -1.99 29.12 11.44
N PHE A 18 -3.14 29.64 11.91
CA PHE A 18 -4.45 29.09 11.55
C PHE A 18 -4.71 29.15 10.05
N ILE A 19 -4.41 30.27 9.39
CA ILE A 19 -4.58 30.42 7.93
C ILE A 19 -3.71 29.40 7.20
N VAL A 20 -2.44 29.25 7.60
CA VAL A 20 -1.53 28.27 6.98
C VAL A 20 -2.07 26.84 7.12
N LEU A 21 -2.58 26.46 8.30
CA LEU A 21 -3.19 25.15 8.52
C LEU A 21 -4.44 24.92 7.64
N ILE A 22 -5.30 25.93 7.52
CA ILE A 22 -6.49 25.86 6.65
C ILE A 22 -6.08 25.69 5.19
N VAL A 23 -5.10 26.45 4.71
CA VAL A 23 -4.61 26.33 3.33
C VAL A 23 -4.01 24.96 3.08
N LEU A 24 -3.17 24.44 3.99
CA LEU A 24 -2.63 23.09 3.88
C LEU A 24 -3.76 22.03 3.82
N SER A 25 -4.74 22.13 4.73
CA SER A 25 -5.88 21.21 4.76
C SER A 25 -6.68 21.27 3.45
N ALA A 26 -6.95 22.47 2.93
CA ALA A 26 -7.63 22.67 1.66
C ALA A 26 -6.85 22.09 0.47
N LEU A 27 -5.52 22.27 0.43
CA LEU A 27 -4.67 21.69 -0.61
C LEU A 27 -4.68 20.16 -0.56
N ILE A 28 -4.61 19.56 0.64
CA ILE A 28 -4.70 18.11 0.82
C ILE A 28 -6.07 17.60 0.37
N GLN A 29 -7.15 18.30 0.73
CA GLN A 29 -8.51 17.89 0.36
C GLN A 29 -8.77 18.07 -1.13
N PHE A 30 -8.22 19.12 -1.74
CA PHE A 30 -8.26 19.33 -3.19
C PHE A 30 -7.51 18.21 -3.92
N GLN A 31 -6.29 17.89 -3.50
CA GLN A 31 -5.55 16.76 -4.05
C GLN A 31 -6.27 15.44 -3.80
N SER A 32 -6.82 15.22 -2.62
CA SER A 32 -7.61 14.01 -2.31
C SER A 32 -8.86 13.90 -3.18
N LEU A 33 -9.52 15.01 -3.50
CA LEU A 33 -10.68 15.04 -4.38
C LEU A 33 -10.30 14.78 -5.84
N VAL A 34 -9.20 15.37 -6.31
CA VAL A 34 -8.68 15.17 -7.68
C VAL A 34 -8.16 13.73 -7.86
N LEU A 35 -7.35 13.24 -6.91
CA LEU A 35 -6.88 11.85 -6.92
C LEU A 35 -8.05 10.87 -6.74
N GLY A 36 -9.03 11.19 -5.90
CA GLY A 36 -10.25 10.41 -5.73
C GLY A 36 -11.10 10.38 -7.00
N TYR A 37 -11.20 11.48 -7.74
CA TYR A 37 -11.90 11.54 -9.03
C TYR A 37 -11.19 10.69 -10.11
N VAL A 38 -9.86 10.78 -10.18
CA VAL A 38 -9.04 9.96 -11.10
C VAL A 38 -9.05 8.48 -10.70
N ALA A 39 -8.97 8.15 -9.40
CA ALA A 39 -9.06 6.78 -8.92
C ALA A 39 -10.47 6.18 -9.10
N ARG A 40 -11.53 6.99 -8.98
CA ARG A 40 -12.92 6.56 -9.23
C ARG A 40 -13.15 6.21 -10.69
N SER A 41 -12.43 6.84 -11.63
CA SER A 41 -12.44 6.41 -13.04
C SER A 41 -11.82 5.02 -13.30
N LYS A 42 -11.01 4.51 -12.36
CA LYS A 42 -10.39 3.17 -12.43
C LYS A 42 -11.03 2.13 -11.48
N PHE A 43 -11.82 2.56 -10.49
CA PHE A 43 -12.40 1.69 -9.45
C PHE A 43 -13.93 1.68 -9.40
N GLN A 44 -14.62 2.32 -10.35
CA GLN A 44 -16.09 2.17 -10.51
C GLN A 44 -16.44 0.92 -11.34
N GLY A 45 -15.78 -0.19 -11.03
CA GLY A 45 -16.06 -1.50 -11.61
C GLY A 45 -16.30 -2.59 -10.56
N ASP A 46 -15.82 -2.45 -9.31
CA ASP A 46 -15.80 -3.63 -8.42
C ASP A 46 -15.70 -3.36 -6.91
N ARG A 47 -16.48 -2.42 -6.35
CA ARG A 47 -16.66 -2.38 -4.88
C ARG A 47 -17.86 -1.60 -4.40
N GLN A 48 -19.03 -1.93 -4.92
CA GLN A 48 -20.29 -1.52 -4.31
C GLN A 48 -21.01 -2.75 -3.79
N GLU A 49 -20.45 -3.41 -2.78
CA GLU A 49 -21.17 -4.24 -1.81
C GLU A 49 -20.22 -4.69 -0.69
N THR A 50 -20.78 -4.94 0.50
CA THR A 50 -20.12 -5.37 1.75
C THR A 50 -19.71 -4.26 2.74
N LEU A 51 -20.62 -3.32 2.98
CA LEU A 51 -20.79 -2.73 4.32
C LEU A 51 -22.01 -3.38 4.99
N THR A 52 -21.88 -4.66 5.33
CA THR A 52 -22.80 -5.33 6.25
C THR A 52 -22.09 -6.49 6.93
N ALA A 53 -21.74 -6.25 8.19
CA ALA A 53 -21.85 -7.20 9.30
C ALA A 53 -21.20 -8.60 9.14
N GLN A 54 -20.07 -8.83 9.83
CA GLN A 54 -19.97 -9.76 10.99
C GLN A 54 -18.53 -10.25 11.20
N VAL A 55 -17.98 -9.88 12.37
CA VAL A 55 -17.06 -10.69 13.17
C VAL A 55 -17.91 -11.89 13.66
N PRO A 56 -17.47 -13.17 13.54
CA PRO A 56 -16.40 -13.71 14.38
C PRO A 56 -15.49 -14.79 13.75
N ALA A 57 -14.28 -14.92 14.31
CA ALA A 57 -13.48 -16.15 14.25
C ALA A 57 -14.23 -17.30 14.98
N PRO A 58 -14.09 -18.57 14.56
CA PRO A 58 -13.04 -19.40 15.15
C PRO A 58 -12.47 -20.53 14.24
N GLU A 59 -11.18 -20.78 14.46
CA GLU A 59 -10.50 -22.06 14.68
C GLU A 59 -10.84 -23.35 13.87
N GLU A 60 -9.72 -23.93 13.41
CA GLU A 60 -9.34 -25.35 13.48
C GLU A 60 -9.74 -26.34 12.38
N LYS A 61 -8.71 -27.15 12.06
CA LYS A 61 -8.72 -28.44 11.35
C LYS A 61 -9.01 -28.37 9.87
N ALA A 62 -8.30 -29.03 8.98
CA ALA A 62 -7.36 -30.14 9.00
C ALA A 62 -7.30 -30.52 7.49
N LEU A 63 -6.30 -31.11 6.87
CA LEU A 63 -5.05 -31.72 7.21
C LEU A 63 -4.42 -31.96 5.82
N MET A 64 -3.11 -31.80 5.69
CA MET A 64 -2.24 -32.66 4.89
C MET A 64 -2.49 -32.83 3.39
N THR A 65 -1.54 -32.33 2.60
CA THR A 65 -0.69 -33.24 1.81
C THR A 65 0.76 -32.70 1.78
N GLN A 66 1.62 -33.42 2.50
CA GLN A 66 3.09 -33.47 2.42
C GLN A 66 3.56 -33.46 0.95
N ARG A 67 4.64 -32.82 0.52
CA ARG A 67 6.07 -33.03 0.87
C ARG A 67 6.82 -32.07 -0.08
N THR A 68 7.82 -31.27 0.29
CA THR A 68 9.19 -31.72 0.58
C THR A 68 9.99 -30.59 1.24
N ASP A 69 10.80 -30.99 2.21
CA ASP A 69 11.76 -30.20 2.97
C ASP A 69 12.69 -29.34 2.10
N THR A 70 12.77 -28.04 2.39
CA THR A 70 14.04 -27.33 2.60
C THR A 70 13.79 -26.08 3.45
N VAL A 71 14.28 -26.14 4.68
CA VAL A 71 14.80 -25.04 5.53
C VAL A 71 14.13 -23.67 5.45
N ASP A 72 13.43 -23.34 6.54
CA ASP A 72 13.36 -22.04 7.22
C ASP A 72 13.62 -20.76 6.40
N THR A 73 12.56 -19.97 6.22
CA THR A 73 12.39 -18.65 6.88
C THR A 73 11.14 -17.97 6.32
N GLY A 74 9.98 -18.14 6.98
CA GLY A 74 8.86 -17.19 6.94
C GLY A 74 8.42 -16.60 5.59
N TRP A 75 8.58 -17.30 4.48
CA TRP A 75 8.26 -16.77 3.15
C TRP A 75 6.78 -16.97 2.86
N SER A 76 5.97 -15.97 3.18
CA SER A 76 4.62 -15.86 2.62
C SER A 76 4.76 -15.35 1.19
N ALA A 77 4.95 -16.28 0.25
CA ALA A 77 4.78 -16.00 -1.17
C ALA A 77 3.34 -15.48 -1.35
N GLY A 78 3.20 -14.17 -1.56
CA GLY A 78 1.95 -13.60 -2.05
C GLY A 78 1.55 -14.25 -3.37
N GLU A 79 0.29 -14.13 -3.78
CA GLU A 79 -0.23 -14.72 -5.01
C GLU A 79 0.54 -14.19 -6.26
N LEU A 80 1.50 -14.98 -6.75
CA LEU A 80 2.25 -14.68 -7.98
C LEU A 80 1.46 -15.15 -9.20
N ARG A 81 1.20 -14.24 -10.13
CA ARG A 81 0.53 -14.58 -11.40
C ARG A 81 1.54 -14.80 -12.50
N LEU A 82 1.67 -16.05 -12.94
CA LEU A 82 2.49 -16.46 -14.08
C LEU A 82 1.64 -16.54 -15.34
N ILE A 83 2.03 -15.80 -16.38
CA ILE A 83 1.34 -15.79 -17.68
C ILE A 83 2.33 -16.19 -18.76
N GLY A 84 2.22 -17.43 -19.24
CA GLY A 84 3.07 -17.96 -20.31
C GLY A 84 4.53 -18.23 -19.90
N VAL A 85 4.80 -18.37 -18.60
CA VAL A 85 6.14 -18.65 -18.05
C VAL A 85 6.04 -19.81 -17.08
N ASP A 86 7.00 -20.73 -17.12
CA ASP A 86 7.11 -21.84 -16.19
C ASP A 86 7.72 -21.42 -14.84
N GLU A 87 7.42 -22.16 -13.79
CA GLU A 87 7.88 -21.87 -12.42
C GLU A 87 9.41 -21.79 -12.32
N LYS A 88 10.15 -22.63 -13.06
CA LYS A 88 11.61 -22.63 -13.02
C LYS A 88 12.19 -21.38 -13.68
N THR A 89 11.62 -20.93 -14.80
CA THR A 89 11.99 -19.64 -15.40
C THR A 89 11.61 -18.48 -14.51
N ALA A 90 10.46 -18.53 -13.84
CA ALA A 90 10.06 -17.52 -12.87
C ALA A 90 11.05 -17.39 -11.71
N ALA A 91 11.43 -18.51 -11.08
CA ALA A 91 12.42 -18.53 -10.00
C ALA A 91 13.77 -17.96 -10.45
N MET A 92 14.18 -18.26 -11.70
CA MET A 92 15.40 -17.69 -12.28
C MET A 92 15.29 -16.17 -12.44
N ILE A 93 14.16 -15.66 -12.93
CA ILE A 93 13.90 -14.22 -13.02
C ILE A 93 13.94 -13.58 -11.63
N MET A 94 13.32 -14.22 -10.62
CA MET A 94 13.32 -13.70 -9.25
C MET A 94 14.72 -13.59 -8.66
N ALA A 95 15.58 -14.57 -8.91
CA ALA A 95 16.96 -14.59 -8.45
C ALA A 95 17.82 -13.51 -9.14
N ILE A 96 17.63 -13.29 -10.43
CA ILE A 96 18.36 -12.26 -11.17
C ILE A 96 17.94 -10.87 -10.68
N VAL A 97 16.63 -10.62 -10.57
CA VAL A 97 16.12 -9.32 -10.17
C VAL A 97 16.48 -8.99 -8.72
N SER A 98 16.49 -9.96 -7.80
CA SER A 98 16.97 -9.74 -6.43
C SER A 98 18.46 -9.42 -6.38
N HIS A 99 19.27 -10.08 -7.21
CA HIS A 99 20.71 -9.80 -7.31
C HIS A 99 20.99 -8.41 -7.87
N GLU A 100 20.34 -8.02 -8.98
CA GLU A 100 20.54 -6.72 -9.61
C GLU A 100 20.00 -5.57 -8.76
N SER A 101 18.87 -5.78 -8.07
CA SER A 101 18.30 -4.76 -7.17
C SER A 101 18.97 -4.69 -5.81
N GLN A 102 19.80 -5.68 -5.44
CA GLN A 102 20.38 -5.85 -4.10
C GLN A 102 19.33 -5.91 -2.97
N ILE A 103 18.09 -6.29 -3.30
CA ILE A 103 16.99 -6.48 -2.33
C ILE A 103 16.86 -7.99 -2.08
N PRO A 104 16.91 -8.45 -0.82
CA PRO A 104 16.75 -9.87 -0.52
C PRO A 104 15.35 -10.34 -0.96
N LEU A 105 15.24 -11.61 -1.36
CA LEU A 105 13.94 -12.18 -1.76
C LEU A 105 12.88 -11.92 -0.70
N SER A 106 13.21 -12.04 0.60
CA SER A 106 12.36 -11.76 1.77
C SER A 106 11.57 -10.43 1.72
N GLU A 107 12.06 -9.42 1.01
CA GLU A 107 11.42 -8.09 0.90
C GLU A 107 10.88 -7.80 -0.51
N LEU A 108 11.16 -8.67 -1.48
CA LEU A 108 10.86 -8.47 -2.90
C LEU A 108 9.55 -9.17 -3.31
N GLN A 109 8.50 -8.39 -3.59
CA GLN A 109 7.20 -8.93 -4.01
C GLN A 109 7.00 -8.85 -5.54
N PHE A 110 6.92 -10.00 -6.18
CA PHE A 110 6.57 -10.12 -7.60
C PHE A 110 5.05 -10.27 -7.75
N LYS A 111 4.38 -9.29 -8.39
CA LYS A 111 2.93 -9.33 -8.62
C LYS A 111 2.53 -10.13 -9.86
N MET A 112 3.32 -10.04 -10.94
CA MET A 112 3.04 -10.71 -12.20
C MET A 112 4.32 -10.89 -13.00
N ILE A 113 4.49 -12.06 -13.62
CA ILE A 113 5.52 -12.32 -14.63
C ILE A 113 4.79 -12.79 -15.89
N LYS A 114 4.97 -12.05 -17.00
CA LYS A 114 4.30 -12.30 -18.27
C LYS A 114 5.32 -12.44 -19.39
N ALA A 115 5.21 -13.51 -20.17
CA ALA A 115 5.93 -13.61 -21.44
C ALA A 115 5.39 -12.59 -22.45
N ILE A 116 6.29 -11.82 -23.04
CA ILE A 116 6.00 -11.04 -24.25
C ILE A 116 6.38 -11.93 -25.44
N ASP A 117 5.38 -12.26 -26.26
CA ASP A 117 5.55 -12.88 -27.58
C ASP A 117 5.84 -11.78 -28.61
#